data_AF-A0A8H4UQP5-F1
#
_entry.id   AF-A0A8H4UQP5-F1
#
_cell.length_a   1.000
_cell.length_b   1.000
_cell.length_c   1.000
_cell.angle_alpha   90.00
_cell.angle_beta   90.00
_cell.angle_gamma   90.00
#
_symmetry.space_group_name_H-M   'P 1'
#
loop_
_entity.id
_entity.type
_entity.pdbx_description
1 polymer ?
#
loop_
_entity_poly.entity_id
_entity_poly.type
_entity_poly.pdbx_seq_one_letter_code
_entity_poly.pdbx_strand_id
1 'polypeptide(L)'
;CLKIRSVLAEFEELTTDNVSPYTPGVSTPKTDPVAILGAREYIFSENIGILGDVAAGKEQTFGTLFARTLAEIGGKLHYGHPDFLNGIFMTTRGGVSKAQKGLHLNEDIYIGMNAVLRGGRIKHCEYFQCGKGRDQGFGSILNFTTKIGTGMGEQMLSREYYYL
;
A
#
# COMPACT_ATOMS: atom_id res chain seq x y z
N CYS A 1 -20.94 -0.02 -13.69
CA CYS A 1 -20.40 0.30 -12.35
C CYS A 1 -20.03 -0.92 -11.47
N LEU A 2 -19.84 -2.14 -12.00
CA LEU A 2 -19.49 -3.32 -11.17
C LEU A 2 -18.09 -3.24 -10.53
N LYS A 3 -17.09 -2.69 -11.24
CA LYS A 3 -15.69 -2.63 -10.77
C LYS A 3 -15.48 -1.78 -9.51
N ILE A 4 -16.12 -0.61 -9.42
CA ILE A 4 -16.00 0.27 -8.24
C ILE A 4 -16.68 -0.37 -7.03
N ARG A 5 -17.84 -1.00 -7.23
CA ARG A 5 -18.54 -1.69 -6.14
C ARG A 5 -17.71 -2.84 -5.57
N SER A 6 -17.04 -3.61 -6.42
CA SER A 6 -16.11 -4.67 -5.98
C SER A 6 -14.95 -4.11 -5.17
N VAL A 7 -14.33 -3.01 -5.64
CA VAL A 7 -13.24 -2.35 -4.92
C VAL A 7 -13.69 -1.82 -3.55
N LEU A 8 -14.86 -1.18 -3.48
CA LEU A 8 -15.40 -0.70 -2.20
C LEU A 8 -15.78 -1.85 -1.26
N ALA A 9 -16.23 -2.99 -1.79
CA ALA A 9 -16.54 -4.16 -0.99
C ALA A 9 -15.31 -4.76 -0.29
N GLU A 10 -14.11 -4.60 -0.86
CA GLU A 10 -12.87 -5.07 -0.23
C GLU A 10 -12.48 -4.33 1.04
N PHE A 11 -13.06 -3.15 1.30
CA PHE A 11 -12.90 -2.46 2.58
C PHE A 11 -13.73 -3.09 3.70
N GLU A 12 -14.61 -4.05 3.37
CA GLU A 12 -15.42 -4.84 4.32
C GLU A 12 -16.38 -3.98 5.18
N GLU A 13 -16.64 -2.74 4.79
CA GLU A 13 -17.55 -1.81 5.48
C GLU A 13 -19.03 -1.97 5.07
N LEU A 14 -19.32 -2.81 4.07
CA LEU A 14 -20.67 -2.96 3.50
C LEU A 14 -21.59 -3.88 4.34
N THR A 15 -21.03 -4.70 5.23
CA THR A 15 -21.78 -5.63 6.08
C THR A 15 -21.69 -5.19 7.53
N THR A 16 -22.82 -4.92 8.15
CA THR A 16 -22.89 -4.64 9.60
C THR A 16 -22.83 -5.94 10.40
N ASP A 17 -22.21 -5.89 11.56
CA ASP A 17 -22.20 -7.02 12.50
C ASP A 17 -23.64 -7.45 12.83
N ASN A 18 -23.98 -8.70 12.52
CA ASN A 18 -25.22 -9.33 12.98
C ASN A 18 -25.04 -9.74 14.44
N VAL A 19 -25.11 -8.76 15.35
CA VAL A 19 -25.15 -9.04 16.78
C VAL A 19 -26.51 -9.67 17.08
N SER A 20 -26.55 -11.00 17.21
CA SER A 20 -27.77 -11.70 17.63
C SER A 20 -28.11 -11.27 19.07
N PRO A 21 -29.26 -10.63 19.31
CA PRO A 21 -29.67 -10.23 20.66
C PRO A 21 -29.97 -11.44 21.57
N TYR A 22 -29.98 -12.66 21.02
CA TYR A 22 -30.37 -13.89 21.71
C TYR A 22 -29.19 -14.72 22.26
N THR A 23 -27.95 -14.34 21.98
CA THR A 23 -26.74 -15.01 22.51
C THR A 23 -25.80 -14.01 23.17
N PRO A 24 -26.20 -13.44 24.33
CA PRO A 24 -25.34 -12.54 25.10
C PRO A 24 -24.11 -13.31 25.62
N GLY A 25 -22.91 -12.89 25.22
CA GLY A 25 -21.64 -13.44 25.74
C GLY A 25 -20.74 -14.13 24.72
N VAL A 26 -21.19 -14.37 23.48
CA VAL A 26 -20.31 -14.83 22.41
C VAL A 26 -19.56 -13.62 21.84
N SER A 27 -18.24 -13.58 21.99
CA SER A 27 -17.42 -12.51 21.38
C SER A 27 -17.41 -12.67 19.87
N THR A 28 -17.88 -11.65 19.15
CA THR A 28 -17.71 -11.59 17.70
C THR A 28 -16.22 -11.49 17.35
N PRO A 29 -15.74 -12.19 16.32
CA PRO A 29 -14.35 -12.06 15.89
C PRO A 29 -14.12 -10.62 15.43
N LYS A 30 -13.27 -9.90 16.16
CA LYS A 30 -12.93 -8.50 15.87
C LYS A 30 -11.82 -8.50 14.82
N THR A 31 -12.17 -8.24 13.57
CA THR A 31 -11.20 -8.06 12.49
C THR A 31 -10.77 -6.61 12.41
N ASP A 32 -9.47 -6.35 12.24
CA ASP A 32 -8.99 -5.00 12.04
C ASP A 32 -9.55 -4.39 10.74
N PRO A 33 -9.96 -3.11 10.75
CA PRO A 33 -10.50 -2.45 9.57
C PRO A 33 -9.45 -2.34 8.45
N VAL A 34 -9.89 -2.50 7.20
CA VAL A 34 -9.02 -2.27 6.04
C VAL A 34 -8.81 -0.77 5.87
N ALA A 35 -7.58 -0.33 6.08
CA ALA A 35 -7.21 1.07 5.91
C ALA A 35 -6.76 1.36 4.47
N ILE A 36 -6.09 0.38 3.84
CA ILE A 36 -5.54 0.51 2.49
C ILE A 36 -5.82 -0.78 1.73
N LEU A 37 -6.29 -0.63 0.49
CA LEU A 37 -6.44 -1.72 -0.46
C LEU A 37 -5.46 -1.51 -1.62
N GLY A 38 -4.43 -2.34 -1.69
CA GLY A 38 -3.47 -2.23 -2.78
C GLY A 38 -3.77 -3.12 -3.97
N ALA A 39 -3.48 -2.62 -5.16
CA ALA A 39 -3.74 -3.28 -6.42
C ALA A 39 -2.45 -3.83 -7.06
N ARG A 40 -2.59 -4.61 -8.13
CA ARG A 40 -1.44 -4.98 -8.96
C ARG A 40 -0.97 -3.81 -9.80
N GLU A 41 0.33 -3.73 -10.01
CA GLU A 41 0.93 -2.71 -10.88
C GLU A 41 1.50 -3.36 -12.14
N TYR A 42 1.32 -2.68 -13.27
CA TYR A 42 1.90 -3.08 -14.55
C TYR A 42 2.60 -1.88 -15.19
N ILE A 43 3.89 -2.05 -15.48
CA ILE A 43 4.69 -1.03 -16.11
C ILE A 43 4.58 -1.20 -17.63
N PHE A 44 3.71 -0.42 -18.26
CA PHE A 44 3.44 -0.57 -19.70
C PHE A 44 4.53 0.04 -20.59
N SER A 45 5.48 0.78 -20.03
CA SER A 45 6.64 1.31 -20.75
C SER A 45 7.81 0.32 -20.83
N GLU A 46 7.54 -0.97 -20.62
CA GLU A 46 8.41 -2.05 -21.04
C GLU A 46 8.65 -2.01 -22.56
N ASN A 47 9.74 -2.61 -23.05
CA ASN A 47 10.11 -2.72 -24.47
C ASN A 47 10.74 -1.47 -25.12
N ILE A 48 11.37 -0.61 -24.34
CA ILE A 48 12.23 0.51 -24.84
C ILE A 48 13.71 0.05 -24.99
N GLY A 49 14.04 -1.14 -24.45
CA GLY A 49 15.36 -1.79 -24.54
C GLY A 49 15.65 -2.66 -23.32
N ILE A 50 16.74 -3.44 -23.36
CA ILE A 50 17.10 -4.41 -22.30
C ILE A 50 17.12 -3.79 -20.90
N LEU A 51 17.67 -2.58 -20.77
CA LEU A 51 17.73 -1.88 -19.49
C LEU A 51 16.32 -1.51 -18.98
N GLY A 52 15.44 -1.08 -19.88
CA GLY A 52 14.05 -0.75 -19.56
C GLY A 52 13.24 -1.99 -19.19
N ASP A 53 13.49 -3.12 -19.85
CA ASP A 53 12.83 -4.40 -19.54
C ASP A 53 13.21 -4.89 -18.13
N VAL A 54 14.50 -4.82 -17.79
CA VAL A 54 14.99 -5.17 -16.45
C VAL A 54 14.41 -4.22 -15.40
N ALA A 55 14.37 -2.91 -15.68
CA ALA A 55 13.81 -1.92 -14.75
C ALA A 55 12.30 -2.11 -14.55
N ALA A 56 11.54 -2.33 -15.63
CA ALA A 56 10.11 -2.64 -15.58
C ALA A 56 9.85 -3.92 -14.77
N GLY A 57 10.61 -4.99 -15.02
CA GLY A 57 10.51 -6.24 -14.26
C GLY A 57 10.83 -6.07 -12.77
N LYS A 58 11.83 -5.23 -12.42
CA LYS A 58 12.16 -4.88 -11.03
C LYS A 58 10.99 -4.16 -10.34
N GLU A 59 10.38 -3.19 -11.01
CA GLU A 59 9.24 -2.45 -10.44
C GLU A 59 7.98 -3.31 -10.33
N GLN A 60 7.68 -4.13 -11.34
CA GLN A 60 6.53 -5.03 -11.31
C GLN A 60 6.65 -6.07 -10.18
N THR A 61 7.83 -6.64 -9.97
CA THR A 61 8.07 -7.60 -8.88
C THR A 61 7.91 -6.94 -7.51
N PHE A 62 8.40 -5.70 -7.36
CA PHE A 62 8.24 -4.91 -6.14
C PHE A 62 6.77 -4.52 -5.86
N GLY A 63 6.05 -3.99 -6.86
CA GLY A 63 4.67 -3.52 -6.70
C GLY A 63 3.61 -4.61 -6.68
N THR A 64 3.91 -5.81 -7.17
CA THR A 64 2.93 -6.91 -7.24
C THR A 64 3.34 -8.10 -6.37
N LEU A 65 4.43 -8.79 -6.70
CA LEU A 65 4.77 -10.06 -6.03
C LEU A 65 5.17 -9.84 -4.57
N PHE A 66 6.04 -8.86 -4.32
CA PHE A 66 6.49 -8.53 -2.98
C PHE A 66 5.33 -7.98 -2.12
N ALA A 67 4.53 -7.06 -2.68
CA ALA A 67 3.35 -6.53 -2.02
C ALA A 67 2.34 -7.63 -1.65
N ARG A 68 2.12 -8.62 -2.53
CA ARG A 68 1.25 -9.77 -2.25
C ARG A 68 1.74 -10.57 -1.04
N THR A 69 3.00 -10.98 -1.06
CA THR A 69 3.57 -11.80 0.02
C THR A 69 3.55 -11.05 1.35
N LEU A 70 3.89 -9.75 1.33
CA LEU A 70 3.83 -8.92 2.53
C LEU A 70 2.40 -8.73 3.06
N ALA A 71 1.39 -8.67 2.18
CA ALA A 71 0.00 -8.51 2.62
C ALA A 71 -0.48 -9.74 3.39
N GLU A 72 -0.06 -10.94 2.97
CA GLU A 72 -0.42 -12.20 3.61
C GLU A 72 0.13 -12.31 5.04
N ILE A 73 1.36 -11.83 5.26
CA ILE A 73 1.99 -11.83 6.59
C ILE A 73 1.65 -10.57 7.41
N GLY A 74 0.83 -9.65 6.88
CA GLY A 74 0.48 -8.39 7.54
C GLY A 74 1.59 -7.32 7.56
N GLY A 75 2.73 -7.56 6.89
CA GLY A 75 3.88 -6.65 6.84
C GLY A 75 3.86 -5.66 5.66
N LYS A 76 2.77 -5.62 4.88
CA LYS A 76 2.68 -4.73 3.72
C LYS A 76 2.54 -3.28 4.15
N LEU A 77 3.35 -2.42 3.54
CA LEU A 77 3.26 -0.97 3.64
C LEU A 77 3.00 -0.37 2.25
N HIS A 78 2.70 0.93 2.22
CA HIS A 78 2.41 1.68 0.99
C HIS A 78 3.68 2.34 0.45
N TYR A 79 4.19 1.91 -0.70
CA TYR A 79 5.46 2.42 -1.26
C TYR A 79 5.27 3.31 -2.50
N GLY A 80 4.16 4.04 -2.59
CA GLY A 80 3.83 4.84 -3.78
C GLY A 80 3.29 4.02 -4.96
N HIS A 81 2.75 2.84 -4.66
CA HIS A 81 1.98 2.02 -5.58
C HIS A 81 0.54 2.56 -5.68
N PRO A 82 -0.21 2.27 -6.76
CA PRO A 82 -1.58 2.75 -6.93
C PRO A 82 -2.55 1.97 -6.02
N ASP A 83 -2.50 2.28 -4.74
CA ASP A 83 -3.37 1.74 -3.71
C ASP A 83 -4.56 2.68 -3.45
N PHE A 84 -5.69 2.10 -3.03
CA PHE A 84 -6.85 2.84 -2.57
C PHE A 84 -6.78 3.05 -1.06
N LEU A 85 -7.08 4.28 -0.63
CA LEU A 85 -7.03 4.69 0.76
C LEU A 85 -8.44 4.87 1.31
N ASN A 86 -8.69 4.37 2.52
CA ASN A 86 -9.90 4.69 3.25
C ASN A 86 -9.80 6.11 3.83
N GLY A 87 -10.43 7.08 3.17
CA GLY A 87 -10.36 8.49 3.58
C GLY A 87 -10.87 8.73 5.00
N ILE A 88 -11.95 8.07 5.41
CA ILE A 88 -12.50 8.22 6.77
C ILE A 88 -11.50 7.71 7.79
N PHE A 89 -10.92 6.53 7.56
CA PHE A 89 -9.91 5.97 8.45
C PHE A 89 -8.69 6.89 8.57
N MET A 90 -8.15 7.35 7.44
CA MET A 90 -6.92 8.17 7.42
C MET A 90 -7.14 9.54 8.07
N THR A 91 -8.20 10.26 7.68
CA THR A 91 -8.46 11.62 8.19
C THR A 91 -8.75 11.64 9.68
N THR A 92 -9.37 10.58 10.22
CA THR A 92 -9.69 10.51 11.66
C THR A 92 -8.52 10.01 12.53
N ARG A 93 -7.43 9.50 11.94
CA ARG A 93 -6.35 8.81 12.68
C ARG A 93 -4.92 9.33 12.41
N GLY A 94 -4.80 10.58 11.96
CA GLY A 94 -3.50 11.26 11.80
C GLY A 94 -3.13 11.60 10.37
N GLY A 95 -4.03 11.36 9.41
CA GLY A 95 -3.86 11.73 8.02
C GLY A 95 -3.11 10.68 7.20
N VAL A 96 -2.72 11.09 6.00
CA VAL A 96 -2.05 10.23 5.02
C VAL A 96 -0.56 10.17 5.33
N SER A 97 0.19 11.25 5.13
CA SER A 97 1.66 11.21 5.17
C SER A 97 2.27 12.41 5.90
N LYS A 98 3.58 12.33 6.19
CA LYS A 98 4.39 13.44 6.67
C LYS A 98 4.81 14.36 5.51
N ALA A 99 4.17 15.52 5.40
CA ALA A 99 4.34 16.45 4.29
C ALA A 99 5.54 17.39 4.40
N GLN A 100 6.77 16.87 4.61
CA GLN A 100 7.97 17.70 4.58
C GLN A 100 8.82 17.42 3.34
N LYS A 101 8.56 18.22 2.30
CA LYS A 101 9.26 18.19 1.02
C LYS A 101 10.77 18.30 1.24
N GLY A 102 11.52 17.32 0.73
CA GLY A 102 12.98 17.28 0.78
C GLY A 102 13.57 16.67 2.06
N LEU A 103 12.81 16.53 3.13
CA LEU A 103 13.24 15.78 4.32
C LEU A 103 12.81 14.32 4.21
N HIS A 104 11.54 14.06 3.89
CA HIS A 104 11.04 12.71 3.72
C HIS A 104 11.06 12.30 2.25
N LEU A 105 12.04 11.50 1.85
CA LEU A 105 12.20 11.04 0.47
C LEU A 105 11.18 9.95 0.11
N ASN A 106 10.76 9.17 1.11
CA ASN A 106 9.74 8.14 0.99
C ASN A 106 8.51 8.50 1.85
N GLU A 107 7.92 9.65 1.56
CA GLU A 107 6.76 10.17 2.30
C GLU A 107 5.57 9.20 2.29
N ASP A 108 5.31 8.51 1.17
CA ASP A 108 4.17 7.61 1.00
C ASP A 108 4.16 6.45 2.02
N ILE A 109 5.34 5.98 2.47
CA ILE A 109 5.41 4.85 3.41
C ILE A 109 4.83 5.15 4.78
N TYR A 110 4.85 6.42 5.20
CA TYR A 110 4.26 6.82 6.47
C TYR A 110 2.75 6.60 6.50
N ILE A 111 2.08 6.59 5.34
CA ILE A 111 0.66 6.20 5.25
C ILE A 111 0.49 4.76 5.72
N GLY A 112 1.35 3.85 5.21
CA GLY A 112 1.32 2.44 5.58
C GLY A 112 1.62 2.22 7.05
N MET A 113 2.67 2.87 7.57
CA MET A 113 3.07 2.71 8.97
C MET A 113 1.99 3.25 9.92
N ASN A 114 1.44 4.44 9.63
CA ASN A 114 0.35 5.00 10.44
C ASN A 114 -0.90 4.12 10.38
N ALA A 115 -1.22 3.56 9.22
CA ALA A 115 -2.37 2.66 9.08
C ALA A 115 -2.24 1.46 10.04
N VAL A 116 -1.09 0.79 10.03
CA VAL A 116 -0.81 -0.38 10.87
C VAL A 116 -0.78 0.00 12.35
N LEU A 117 -0.04 1.04 12.73
CA LEU A 117 0.08 1.51 14.12
C LEU A 117 -1.26 1.96 14.73
N ARG A 118 -2.24 2.31 13.90
CA ARG A 118 -3.58 2.74 14.34
C ARG A 118 -4.62 1.63 14.29
N GLY A 119 -4.18 0.37 14.21
CA GLY A 119 -5.04 -0.80 14.19
C GLY A 119 -5.78 -0.97 12.87
N GLY A 120 -5.25 -0.44 11.77
CA GLY A 120 -5.72 -0.72 10.42
C GLY A 120 -4.87 -1.79 9.78
N ARG A 121 -5.43 -2.50 8.80
CA ARG A 121 -4.70 -3.48 7.98
C ARG A 121 -4.66 -3.09 6.51
N ILE A 122 -3.67 -3.62 5.81
CA ILE A 122 -3.43 -3.35 4.40
C ILE A 122 -3.66 -4.63 3.60
N LYS A 123 -4.64 -4.60 2.71
CA LYS A 123 -5.03 -5.75 1.87
C LYS A 123 -4.39 -5.64 0.49
N HIS A 124 -4.31 -6.75 -0.23
CA HIS A 124 -3.91 -6.77 -1.64
C HIS A 124 -4.99 -7.46 -2.47
N CYS A 125 -5.39 -6.85 -3.59
CA CYS A 125 -6.36 -7.41 -4.52
C CYS A 125 -5.73 -7.71 -5.89
N GLU A 126 -6.02 -8.91 -6.40
CA GLU A 126 -5.45 -9.42 -7.66
C GLU A 126 -6.29 -9.04 -8.89
N TYR A 127 -7.60 -8.91 -8.72
CA TYR A 127 -8.53 -8.72 -9.84
C TYR A 127 -8.46 -7.32 -10.45
N PHE A 128 -7.82 -6.36 -9.78
CA PHE A 128 -7.63 -5.00 -10.25
C PHE A 128 -6.15 -4.75 -10.55
N GLN A 129 -5.87 -4.09 -11.68
CA GLN A 129 -4.52 -3.81 -12.16
C GLN A 129 -4.43 -2.38 -12.66
N CYS A 130 -3.39 -1.69 -12.21
CA CYS A 130 -3.08 -0.31 -12.54
C CYS A 130 -1.89 -0.26 -13.49
N GLY A 131 -2.09 0.35 -14.66
CA GLY A 131 -0.99 0.64 -15.59
C GLY A 131 -0.24 1.89 -15.13
N LYS A 132 1.09 1.84 -15.07
CA LYS A 132 1.96 2.98 -14.76
C LYS A 132 3.00 3.17 -15.85
N GLY A 133 3.12 4.39 -16.33
CA GLY A 133 4.15 4.79 -17.29
C GLY A 133 5.39 5.23 -16.55
N ARG A 134 6.54 4.69 -16.93
CA ARG A 134 7.86 5.10 -16.42
C ARG A 134 8.75 5.56 -17.56
N ASP A 135 9.50 6.62 -17.31
CA ASP A 135 10.69 6.92 -18.11
C ASP A 135 11.80 5.93 -17.74
N GLN A 136 12.20 5.11 -18.71
CA GLN A 136 13.18 4.04 -18.55
C GLN A 136 14.60 4.47 -18.96
N GLY A 137 14.89 5.78 -18.99
CA GLY A 137 16.26 6.27 -19.13
C GLY A 137 17.15 5.87 -17.95
N PHE A 138 18.45 5.64 -18.21
CA PHE A 138 19.40 5.21 -17.18
C PHE A 138 19.44 6.15 -15.95
N GLY A 139 19.40 7.46 -16.18
CA GLY A 139 19.34 8.45 -15.08
C GLY A 139 18.08 8.31 -14.23
N SER A 140 16.92 8.07 -14.86
CA SER A 140 15.64 7.86 -14.18
C SER A 140 15.64 6.56 -13.36
N ILE A 141 16.20 5.49 -13.91
CA ILE A 141 16.38 4.19 -13.21
C ILE A 141 17.34 4.32 -12.01
N LEU A 142 18.44 5.06 -12.19
CA LEU A 142 19.40 5.33 -11.12
C LEU A 142 18.74 6.10 -9.98
N ASN A 143 18.05 7.20 -10.31
CA ASN A 143 17.33 8.01 -9.33
C ASN A 143 16.29 7.19 -8.55
N PHE A 144 15.56 6.28 -9.22
CA PHE A 144 14.63 5.39 -8.55
C PHE A 144 15.34 4.49 -7.53
N THR A 145 16.44 3.86 -7.93
CA THR A 145 17.21 2.98 -7.05
C THR A 145 17.82 3.74 -5.87
N THR A 146 18.35 4.95 -6.11
CA THR A 146 18.82 5.84 -5.05
C THR A 146 17.71 6.18 -4.07
N LYS A 147 16.50 6.51 -4.55
CA LYS A 147 15.34 6.82 -3.70
C LYS A 147 14.95 5.67 -2.78
N ILE A 148 14.95 4.43 -3.29
CA ILE A 148 14.65 3.25 -2.48
C ILE A 148 15.71 3.04 -1.40
N GLY A 149 17.00 3.14 -1.76
CA GLY A 149 18.10 2.97 -0.82
C GLY A 149 18.12 4.02 0.29
N THR A 150 18.02 5.30 -0.07
CA THR A 150 17.98 6.40 0.92
C THR A 150 16.71 6.36 1.76
N GLY A 151 15.56 6.05 1.15
CA GLY A 151 14.29 5.91 1.84
C GLY A 151 14.28 4.80 2.87
N MET A 152 14.98 3.69 2.64
CA MET A 152 15.13 2.63 3.64
C MET A 152 15.94 3.10 4.86
N GLY A 153 17.02 3.86 4.64
CA GLY A 153 17.80 4.45 5.72
C GLY A 153 16.97 5.42 6.57
N GLU A 154 16.14 6.24 5.93
CA GLU A 154 15.22 7.15 6.60
C GLU A 154 14.18 6.41 7.45
N GLN A 155 13.62 5.31 6.93
CA GLN A 155 12.66 4.47 7.66
C GLN A 155 13.25 3.88 8.92
N MET A 156 14.48 3.35 8.87
CA MET A 156 15.15 2.77 10.05
C MET A 156 15.34 3.78 11.19
N LEU A 157 15.47 5.07 10.85
CA LEU A 157 15.61 6.15 11.82
C LEU A 157 14.25 6.71 12.28
N SER A 158 13.15 6.30 11.65
CA SER A 158 11.84 6.85 11.93
C SER A 158 11.22 6.23 13.19
N ARG A 159 10.53 7.08 13.96
CA ARG A 159 9.81 6.65 15.16
C ARG A 159 8.70 5.63 14.84
N GLU A 160 8.03 5.80 13.71
CA GLU A 160 6.95 4.92 13.28
C GLU A 160 7.46 3.50 13.05
N TYR A 161 8.65 3.35 12.47
CA TYR A 161 9.28 2.04 12.30
C TYR A 161 9.68 1.39 13.64
N TYR A 162 10.05 2.18 14.65
CA TYR A 162 10.37 1.65 15.99
C TYR A 162 9.15 1.03 16.71
N TYR A 163 7.94 1.53 16.44
CA TYR A 163 6.71 1.03 17.09
C TYR A 163 5.94 -0.01 16.26
N LEU A 164 6.40 -0.29 15.04
CA LEU A 164 5.82 -1.27 14.12
C LEU A 164 6.11 -2.70 14.61
#